data_AF-A0AAV3XZ02-F1
#
_entry.id   AF-A0AAV3XZ02-F1
#
_cell.length_a   1.000
_cell.length_b   1.000
_cell.length_c   1.000
_cell.angle_alpha   90.00
_cell.angle_beta   90.00
_cell.angle_gamma   90.00
#
_symmetry.space_group_name_H-M   'P 1'
#
loop_
_entity.id
_entity.type
_entity.pdbx_description
1 polymer ?
#
loop_
_entity_poly.entity_id
_entity_poly.type
_entity_poly.pdbx_seq_one_letter_code
_entity_poly.pdbx_strand_id
1 'polypeptide(L)'
;MSPPSDRDNELLAKFVVEGLLKFTLPAILVATAGTYYMRRRASSLMATPAERWILTGMHYYAGANLGASLGMWLYQPIFERKVLEQTPNSDLAKAIRESKRRHG
;
A
#
# COMPACT_ATOMS: atom_id res chain seq x y z
N MET A 1 -22.43 -23.99 -9.13
CA MET A 1 -21.57 -23.81 -7.93
C MET A 1 -20.17 -23.56 -8.43
N SER A 2 -19.63 -22.35 -8.28
CA SER A 2 -18.25 -22.06 -8.66
C SER A 2 -17.29 -22.90 -7.79
N PRO A 3 -16.21 -23.46 -8.36
CA PRO A 3 -15.26 -24.26 -7.60
C PRO A 3 -14.68 -23.44 -6.43
N PRO A 4 -14.32 -24.10 -5.31
CA PRO A 4 -13.83 -23.43 -4.10
C PRO A 4 -12.68 -22.44 -4.34
N SER A 5 -11.86 -22.68 -5.38
CA SER A 5 -10.77 -21.78 -5.80
C SER A 5 -11.24 -20.40 -6.28
N ASP A 6 -12.37 -20.32 -6.98
CA ASP A 6 -12.84 -19.07 -7.57
C ASP A 6 -13.37 -18.13 -6.49
N ARG A 7 -14.02 -18.71 -5.47
CA ARG A 7 -14.50 -17.98 -4.31
C ARG A 7 -13.36 -17.45 -3.45
N ASP A 8 -12.31 -18.25 -3.25
CA ASP A 8 -11.13 -17.84 -2.49
C ASP A 8 -10.35 -16.73 -3.21
N ASN A 9 -10.20 -16.84 -4.54
CA ASN A 9 -9.59 -15.79 -5.38
C ASN A 9 -10.41 -14.50 -5.37
N GLU A 10 -11.73 -14.59 -5.40
CA GLU A 10 -12.63 -13.42 -5.33
C GLU A 10 -12.52 -12.70 -3.97
N LEU A 11 -12.47 -13.46 -2.86
CA LEU A 11 -12.26 -12.91 -1.52
C LEU A 11 -10.88 -12.26 -1.39
N LEU A 12 -9.84 -12.90 -1.92
CA LEU A 12 -8.49 -12.35 -1.95
C LEU A 12 -8.46 -11.02 -2.72
N ALA A 13 -9.05 -10.98 -3.92
CA ALA A 13 -9.13 -9.78 -4.74
C ALA A 13 -9.87 -8.66 -4.01
N LYS A 14 -10.98 -8.95 -3.32
CA LYS A 14 -11.71 -7.98 -2.50
C LYS A 14 -10.84 -7.41 -1.39
N PHE A 15 -10.07 -8.24 -0.68
CA PHE A 15 -9.18 -7.76 0.37
C PHE A 15 -8.03 -6.91 -0.18
N VAL A 16 -7.41 -7.32 -1.30
CA VAL A 16 -6.36 -6.53 -1.95
C VAL A 16 -6.89 -5.16 -2.38
N VAL A 17 -8.06 -5.12 -3.01
CA VAL A 17 -8.72 -3.86 -3.40
C VAL A 17 -9.04 -3.01 -2.16
N GLU A 18 -9.55 -3.62 -1.10
CA GLU A 18 -9.81 -2.91 0.16
C GLU A 18 -8.53 -2.30 0.76
N GLY A 19 -7.42 -3.05 0.75
CA GLY A 19 -6.10 -2.57 1.18
C GLY A 19 -5.62 -1.39 0.34
N LEU A 20 -5.72 -1.50 -0.99
CA LEU A 20 -5.37 -0.42 -1.92
C LEU A 20 -6.20 0.85 -1.65
N LEU A 21 -7.51 0.71 -1.49
CA LEU A 21 -8.40 1.85 -1.27
C LEU A 21 -8.17 2.52 0.09
N LYS A 22 -7.92 1.74 1.14
CA LYS A 22 -7.80 2.27 2.51
C LYS A 22 -6.42 2.82 2.83
N PHE A 23 -5.38 2.36 2.15
CA PHE A 23 -4.01 2.68 2.55
C PHE A 23 -3.18 3.27 1.41
N THR A 24 -3.26 2.72 0.19
CA THR A 24 -2.49 3.24 -0.95
C THR A 24 -3.06 4.56 -1.49
N LEU A 25 -4.38 4.69 -1.60
CA LEU A 25 -4.98 5.95 -2.05
C LEU A 25 -4.72 7.13 -1.09
N PRO A 26 -4.90 6.99 0.24
CA PRO A 26 -4.53 8.06 1.18
C PRO A 26 -3.04 8.40 1.14
N ALA A 27 -2.17 7.39 0.99
CA ALA A 27 -0.74 7.61 0.80
C ALA A 27 -0.43 8.46 -0.44
N ILE A 28 -1.06 8.14 -1.58
CA ILE A 28 -0.92 8.93 -2.82
C ILE A 28 -1.44 10.35 -2.61
N LEU A 29 -2.57 10.53 -1.92
CA LEU A 29 -3.12 11.85 -1.62
C LEU A 29 -2.15 12.69 -0.76
N VAL A 30 -1.59 12.12 0.30
CA VAL A 30 -0.60 12.79 1.15
C VAL A 30 0.67 13.12 0.36
N ALA A 31 1.18 12.18 -0.44
CA ALA A 31 2.34 12.40 -1.29
C ALA A 31 2.09 13.53 -2.31
N THR A 32 0.90 13.58 -2.90
CA THR A 32 0.49 14.62 -3.86
C THR A 32 0.38 15.98 -3.18
N ALA A 33 -0.22 16.05 -1.98
CA ALA A 33 -0.32 17.28 -1.20
C ALA A 33 1.07 17.79 -0.77
N GLY A 34 1.95 16.91 -0.29
CA GLY A 34 3.35 17.23 0.01
C GLY A 34 4.11 17.72 -1.22
N THR A 35 3.86 17.12 -2.38
CA THR A 35 4.45 17.52 -3.66
C THR A 35 3.99 18.92 -4.07
N TYR A 36 2.72 19.27 -3.87
CA TYR A 36 2.23 20.62 -4.14
C TYR A 36 2.91 21.67 -3.25
N TYR A 37 3.06 21.36 -1.95
CA TYR A 37 3.81 22.20 -1.03
C TYR A 37 5.29 22.34 -1.46
N MET A 38 5.95 21.24 -1.82
CA MET A 38 7.34 21.26 -2.30
C MET A 38 7.49 22.04 -3.58
N ARG A 39 6.55 21.93 -4.52
CA ARG A 39 6.56 22.74 -5.75
C ARG A 39 6.52 24.23 -5.44
N ARG A 40 5.66 24.65 -4.49
CA ARG A 40 5.58 26.03 -4.03
C ARG A 40 6.88 26.47 -3.35
N ARG A 41 7.46 25.63 -2.48
CA ARG A 41 8.73 25.93 -1.80
C ARG A 41 9.92 25.97 -2.77
N ALA A 42 9.96 25.09 -3.76
CA ALA A 42 10.98 25.06 -4.79
C ALA A 42 10.96 26.35 -5.63
N SER A 43 9.78 26.95 -5.84
CA SER A 43 9.66 28.24 -6.52
C SER A 43 10.30 29.41 -5.75
N SER A 44 10.39 29.29 -4.42
CA SER A 44 11.10 30.26 -3.56
C SER A 44 12.60 29.98 -3.41
N LEU A 45 13.09 28.85 -3.91
CA LEU A 45 14.53 28.57 -3.97
C LEU A 45 15.11 29.22 -5.23
N MET A 46 16.36 29.72 -5.15
CA MET A 46 17.15 30.12 -6.31
C MET A 46 17.62 28.90 -7.14
N ALA A 47 16.69 27.98 -7.40
CA ALA A 47 16.87 26.80 -8.20
C ALA A 47 16.38 27.07 -9.63
N THR A 48 17.06 26.51 -10.61
CA THR A 48 16.65 26.50 -12.02
C THR A 48 15.32 25.75 -12.20
N PRO A 49 14.60 25.97 -13.31
CA PRO A 49 13.37 25.22 -13.61
C PRO A 49 13.57 23.69 -13.57
N ALA A 50 14.72 23.20 -14.04
CA ALA A 50 15.05 21.78 -14.03
C ALA A 50 15.22 21.23 -12.61
N GLU A 51 15.97 21.92 -11.75
CA GLU A 51 16.18 21.52 -10.35
C GLU A 51 14.86 21.53 -9.57
N ARG A 52 14.00 22.53 -9.79
CA ARG A 52 12.65 22.56 -9.18
C ARG A 52 11.82 21.36 -9.60
N TRP A 53 11.91 20.95 -10.87
CA TRP A 53 11.20 19.78 -11.39
C TRP A 53 11.72 18.48 -10.75
N ILE A 54 13.04 18.32 -10.68
CA ILE A 54 13.69 17.17 -10.02
C ILE A 54 13.28 17.10 -8.55
N LEU A 55 13.37 18.21 -7.81
CA LEU A 55 13.07 18.25 -6.38
C LEU A 55 11.59 17.92 -6.09
N THR A 56 10.69 18.44 -6.92
CA THR A 56 9.26 18.14 -6.84
C THR A 56 8.97 16.68 -7.17
N GLY A 57 9.59 16.14 -8.22
CA GLY A 57 9.45 14.74 -8.62
C GLY A 57 10.01 13.77 -7.59
N MET A 58 11.21 14.03 -7.05
CA MET A 58 11.82 13.23 -6.00
C MET A 58 10.93 13.15 -4.77
N HIS A 59 10.31 14.27 -4.36
CA HIS A 59 9.39 14.27 -3.22
C HIS A 59 8.14 13.43 -3.49
N TYR A 60 7.57 13.52 -4.69
CA TYR A 60 6.43 12.70 -5.08
C TYR A 60 6.75 11.21 -5.01
N TYR A 61 7.85 10.78 -5.63
CA TYR A 61 8.27 9.38 -5.61
C TYR A 61 8.57 8.87 -4.20
N ALA A 62 9.30 9.66 -3.40
CA ALA A 62 9.61 9.29 -2.02
C ALA A 62 8.33 9.18 -1.17
N GLY A 63 7.43 10.17 -1.27
CA GLY A 63 6.17 10.18 -0.54
C GLY A 63 5.25 9.02 -0.93
N ALA A 64 5.12 8.73 -2.23
CA ALA A 64 4.29 7.64 -2.72
C ALA A 64 4.81 6.27 -2.28
N ASN A 65 6.13 6.03 -2.41
CA ASN A 65 6.75 4.77 -1.99
C ASN A 65 6.68 4.56 -0.49
N LEU A 66 6.98 5.59 0.31
CA LEU A 66 6.90 5.51 1.77
C LEU A 66 5.46 5.27 2.21
N GLY A 67 4.50 6.01 1.65
CA GLY A 67 3.10 5.86 2.00
C GLY A 67 2.54 4.49 1.59
N ALA A 68 2.90 3.96 0.41
CA ALA A 68 2.51 2.60 0.01
C ALA A 68 3.10 1.53 0.93
N SER A 69 4.38 1.67 1.32
CA SER A 69 5.06 0.72 2.22
C SER A 69 4.45 0.75 3.62
N LEU A 70 4.24 1.94 4.20
CA LEU A 70 3.55 2.12 5.48
C LEU A 70 2.12 1.57 5.42
N GLY A 71 1.42 1.84 4.33
CA GLY A 71 0.08 1.36 4.10
C GLY A 71 -0.01 -0.17 4.10
N MET A 72 0.90 -0.83 3.38
CA MET A 72 1.01 -2.28 3.38
C MET A 72 1.39 -2.82 4.76
N TRP A 73 2.33 -2.20 5.46
CA TRP A 73 2.74 -2.60 6.81
C TRP A 73 1.59 -2.51 7.82
N LEU A 74 0.80 -1.43 7.79
CA LEU A 74 -0.38 -1.27 8.65
C LEU A 74 -1.52 -2.21 8.26
N TYR A 75 -1.68 -2.51 6.97
CA TYR A 75 -2.76 -3.36 6.48
C TYR A 75 -2.47 -4.85 6.64
N GLN A 76 -1.21 -5.27 6.56
CA GLN A 76 -0.79 -6.66 6.64
C GLN A 76 -1.42 -7.43 7.83
N PRO A 77 -1.39 -6.95 9.09
CA PRO A 77 -2.02 -7.67 10.20
C PRO A 77 -3.55 -7.80 10.06
N ILE A 78 -4.21 -6.79 9.47
CA ILE A 78 -5.67 -6.79 9.22
C ILE A 78 -6.00 -7.81 8.13
N PHE A 79 -5.21 -7.80 7.05
CA PHE A 79 -5.33 -8.76 5.95
C PHE A 79 -5.15 -10.19 6.44
N GLU A 80 -4.07 -10.47 7.16
CA GLU A 80 -3.79 -11.81 7.70
C GLU A 80 -4.92 -12.30 8.59
N ARG A 81 -5.43 -11.44 9.47
CA ARG A 81 -6.58 -11.75 10.34
C ARG A 81 -7.81 -12.12 9.52
N LYS A 82 -8.16 -11.31 8.51
CA LYS A 82 -9.33 -11.57 7.66
C LYS A 82 -9.23 -12.88 6.88
N VAL A 83 -8.04 -13.20 6.34
CA VAL A 83 -7.81 -14.47 5.64
C VAL A 83 -8.02 -15.65 6.58
N LEU A 84 -7.47 -15.57 7.79
CA LEU A 84 -7.60 -16.63 8.79
C LEU A 84 -9.05 -16.80 9.30
N GLU A 85 -9.83 -15.72 9.35
CA GLU A 85 -11.23 -15.73 9.79
C GLU A 85 -12.19 -16.20 8.68
N GLN A 86 -12.05 -15.69 7.45
CA GLN A 86 -13.02 -15.93 6.36
C GLN A 86 -12.67 -17.13 5.49
N THR A 87 -11.39 -17.49 5.40
CA THR A 87 -10.88 -18.61 4.58
C THR A 87 -9.86 -19.46 5.35
N PRO A 88 -10.22 -20.04 6.52
CA PRO A 88 -9.27 -20.67 7.43
C PRO A 88 -8.53 -21.90 6.87
N ASN A 89 -9.05 -22.50 5.80
CA ASN A 89 -8.52 -23.72 5.18
C ASN A 89 -7.80 -23.45 3.85
N SER A 90 -7.76 -22.19 3.39
CA SER A 90 -7.07 -21.83 2.16
C SER A 90 -5.55 -22.05 2.27
N ASP A 91 -4.88 -22.24 1.14
CA ASP A 91 -3.42 -22.38 1.13
C ASP A 91 -2.73 -21.11 1.62
N LEU A 92 -3.35 -19.95 1.44
CA LEU A 92 -2.89 -18.68 1.99
C LEU A 92 -2.95 -18.67 3.53
N ALA A 93 -4.05 -19.16 4.12
CA ALA A 93 -4.16 -19.29 5.57
C ALA A 93 -3.11 -20.25 6.14
N LYS A 94 -2.80 -21.35 5.42
CA LYS A 94 -1.71 -22.26 5.80
C LYS A 94 -0.34 -21.56 5.75
N ALA A 95 -0.06 -20.84 4.67
CA ALA A 95 1.19 -20.10 4.48
C ALA A 95 1.39 -19.02 5.57
N ILE A 96 0.33 -18.28 5.93
CA ILE A 96 0.37 -17.29 7.02
C ILE A 96 0.71 -17.97 8.36
N ARG A 97 0.03 -19.07 8.69
CA ARG A 97 0.29 -19.81 9.93
C ARG A 97 1.72 -20.36 9.97
N GLU A 98 2.22 -20.87 8.85
CA GLU A 98 3.58 -21.39 8.75
C GLU A 98 4.63 -20.27 8.89
N SER A 99 4.42 -19.13 8.23
CA SER A 99 5.28 -17.95 8.38
C SER A 99 5.37 -17.49 9.85
N LYS A 100 4.23 -17.42 10.55
CA LYS A 100 4.18 -17.07 11.98
C LYS A 100 4.86 -18.09 12.88
N ARG A 101 4.84 -19.38 12.54
CA ARG A 101 5.57 -20.42 13.30
C ARG A 101 7.08 -20.31 13.13
N ARG A 102 7.58 -19.82 11.99
CA ARG A 102 9.02 -19.69 11.71
C ARG A 102 9.65 -18.43 12.30
N HIS A 103 8.85 -17.40 12.56
CA HIS A 103 9.31 -16.08 13.03
C HIS A 103 8.79 -15.70 14.42
N GLY A 104 7.99 -16.58 15.05
CA GLY A 104 7.43 -16.40 16.38
C GLY A 104 8.23 -17.10 17.47
#